data_AF-A0A7S2UXT4-F1
#
_entry.id   AF-A0A7S2UXT4-F1
#
_cell.length_a   1.000
_cell.length_b   1.000
_cell.length_c   1.000
_cell.angle_alpha   90.00
_cell.angle_beta   90.00
_cell.angle_gamma   90.00
#
_symmetry.space_group_name_H-M   'P 1'
#
loop_
_entity.id
_entity.type
_entity.pdbx_description
1 polymer ?
#
loop_
_entity_poly.entity_id
_entity_poly.type
_entity_poly.pdbx_seq_one_letter_code
_entity_poly.pdbx_strand_id
1 'polypeptide(L)'
;VDTILVTVNVPITSHISEFSTESKPCNQGKKMSKVQIQKTLFGQKGANAGKSLQERLTDFHLLVQIQQRLGKKHDIAELCKMIADGKSVPTKYEIVLENLCT
;
A
#
# COMPACT_ATOMS: atom_id res chain seq x y z
N VAL A 1 -24.43 32.61 -11.86
CA VAL A 1 -24.06 31.73 -10.73
C VAL A 1 -22.82 32.33 -10.14
N ASP A 2 -22.92 32.90 -8.95
CA ASP A 2 -21.76 33.50 -8.27
C ASP A 2 -20.94 32.38 -7.63
N THR A 3 -19.72 32.18 -8.12
CA THR A 3 -18.81 31.15 -7.61
C THR A 3 -18.11 31.69 -6.37
N ILE A 4 -18.34 31.06 -5.22
CA ILE A 4 -17.54 31.32 -4.02
C ILE A 4 -16.24 30.56 -4.17
N LEU A 5 -15.14 31.29 -4.41
CA LEU A 5 -13.79 30.73 -4.45
C LEU A 5 -13.10 31.02 -3.12
N VAL A 6 -12.63 29.98 -2.43
CA VAL A 6 -11.85 30.10 -1.20
C VAL A 6 -10.43 29.65 -1.49
N THR A 7 -9.46 30.54 -1.33
CA THR A 7 -8.04 30.23 -1.48
C THR A 7 -7.49 29.71 -0.16
N VAL A 8 -6.91 28.51 -0.17
CA VAL A 8 -6.25 27.88 0.98
C VAL A 8 -4.76 27.75 0.71
N ASN A 9 -3.94 28.35 1.58
CA ASN A 9 -2.49 28.18 1.54
C ASN A 9 -2.11 26.90 2.31
N VAL A 10 -1.61 25.90 1.61
CA VAL A 10 -1.17 24.62 2.21
C VAL A 10 0.36 24.57 2.21
N PRO A 11 1.03 24.65 3.37
CA PRO A 11 2.47 24.50 3.44
C PRO A 11 2.87 23.05 3.18
N ILE A 12 3.81 22.83 2.26
CA ILE A 12 4.47 21.53 2.10
C ILE A 12 5.63 21.51 3.09
N THR A 13 5.41 20.90 4.25
CA THR A 13 6.51 20.53 5.15
C THR A 13 7.31 19.42 4.49
N SER A 14 8.62 19.60 4.37
CA SER A 14 9.55 18.61 3.82
C SER A 14 9.69 17.42 4.77
N HIS A 15 8.62 16.64 4.93
CA HIS A 15 8.71 15.33 5.54
C HIS A 15 9.14 14.34 4.46
N ILE A 16 10.19 13.57 4.76
CA ILE A 16 10.54 12.37 4.02
C ILE A 16 9.28 11.51 4.01
N SER A 17 8.80 11.13 2.83
CA SER A 17 7.51 10.46 2.69
C SER A 17 7.50 9.16 3.50
N GLU A 18 6.61 9.09 4.49
CA GLU A 18 6.33 7.87 5.26
C GLU A 18 5.80 6.73 4.37
N PHE A 19 5.27 7.09 3.19
CA PHE A 19 4.73 6.17 2.23
C PHE A 19 5.63 5.98 1.01
N SER A 20 5.82 4.72 0.62
CA SER A 20 6.46 4.34 -0.63
C SER A 20 5.55 4.64 -1.84
N THR A 21 6.14 5.00 -2.98
CA THR A 21 5.42 5.36 -4.21
C THR A 21 5.76 4.44 -5.39
N GLU A 22 6.13 3.19 -5.13
CA GLU A 22 6.64 2.28 -6.16
C GLU A 22 5.54 1.57 -6.95
N SER A 23 4.36 1.42 -6.35
CA SER A 23 3.19 0.87 -7.03
C SER A 23 2.54 1.93 -7.90
N LYS A 24 1.99 1.50 -9.03
CA LYS A 24 1.22 2.39 -9.89
C LYS A 24 0.00 2.93 -9.13
N PRO A 25 -0.35 4.21 -9.31
CA PRO A 25 -1.57 4.76 -8.75
C PRO A 25 -2.80 3.95 -9.15
N CYS A 26 -3.71 3.83 -8.20
CA CYS A 26 -5.00 3.21 -8.47
C CYS A 26 -5.74 3.96 -9.59
N ASN A 27 -6.55 3.23 -10.37
CA ASN A 27 -7.34 3.75 -11.49
C ASN A 27 -6.53 4.30 -12.70
N GLN A 28 -5.19 4.20 -12.70
CA GLN A 28 -4.34 4.56 -13.85
C GLN A 28 -3.89 3.32 -14.66
N GLY A 29 -4.82 2.39 -14.91
CA GLY A 29 -4.57 1.21 -15.73
C GLY A 29 -5.25 -0.05 -15.20
N LYS A 30 -4.79 -1.20 -15.70
CA LYS A 30 -5.30 -2.52 -15.28
C LYS A 30 -4.87 -2.81 -13.84
N LYS A 31 -5.80 -3.30 -13.02
CA LYS A 31 -5.52 -3.78 -11.65
C LYS A 31 -4.33 -4.75 -11.67
N MET A 32 -3.46 -4.65 -10.66
CA MET A 32 -2.33 -5.57 -10.53
C MET A 32 -2.82 -7.01 -10.49
N SER A 33 -2.19 -7.91 -11.25
CA SER A 33 -2.46 -9.35 -11.19
C SER A 33 -1.99 -9.95 -9.86
N LYS A 34 -2.44 -11.17 -9.50
CA LYS A 34 -1.96 -11.89 -8.30
C LYS A 34 -0.44 -12.01 -8.31
N VAL A 35 0.11 -12.39 -9.46
CA VAL A 35 1.56 -12.53 -9.68
C VAL A 35 2.31 -11.21 -9.47
N GLN A 36 1.73 -10.09 -9.89
CA GLN A 36 2.33 -8.77 -9.66
C GLN A 36 2.32 -8.41 -8.17
N ILE A 37 1.22 -8.66 -7.46
CA ILE A 37 1.15 -8.40 -6.01
C ILE A 37 2.13 -9.29 -5.24
N GLN A 38 2.20 -10.57 -5.60
CA GLN A 38 3.16 -11.51 -5.01
C GLN A 38 4.60 -11.06 -5.24
N LYS A 39 4.94 -10.64 -6.47
CA LYS A 39 6.27 -10.10 -6.78
C LYS A 39 6.55 -8.82 -6.01
N THR A 40 5.55 -7.93 -5.86
CA THR A 40 5.72 -6.72 -5.08
C THR A 40 5.95 -7.05 -3.61
N LEU A 41 5.16 -7.94 -2.99
CA LEU A 41 5.24 -8.26 -1.56
C LEU A 41 6.41 -9.18 -1.15
N PHE A 42 6.74 -10.16 -1.98
CA PHE A 42 7.64 -11.26 -1.64
C PHE A 42 8.78 -11.48 -2.66
N GLY A 43 8.77 -10.75 -3.77
CA GLY A 43 9.77 -10.92 -4.81
C GLY A 43 11.17 -10.52 -4.33
N GLN A 44 12.12 -11.45 -4.43
CA GLN A 44 13.53 -11.21 -4.14
C GLN A 44 14.29 -10.50 -5.30
N LYS A 45 13.60 -10.12 -6.39
CA LYS A 45 14.22 -9.54 -7.60
C LYS A 45 13.38 -8.38 -8.15
N GLY A 46 14.05 -7.31 -8.59
CA GLY A 46 13.42 -6.10 -9.16
C GLY A 46 13.57 -4.87 -8.24
N ALA A 47 12.74 -3.85 -8.43
CA ALA A 47 12.77 -2.59 -7.64
C ALA A 47 12.62 -2.78 -6.12
N ASN A 48 12.08 -3.92 -5.69
CA ASN A 48 11.85 -4.27 -4.29
C ASN A 48 12.92 -5.19 -3.66
N ALA A 49 13.99 -5.53 -4.40
CA ALA A 49 15.07 -6.36 -3.89
C ALA A 49 15.78 -5.64 -2.73
N GLY A 50 15.89 -6.32 -1.58
CA GLY A 50 16.52 -5.76 -0.37
C GLY A 50 15.57 -5.04 0.59
N LYS A 51 14.31 -4.79 0.21
CA LYS A 51 13.30 -4.25 1.12
C LYS A 51 12.70 -5.35 2.01
N SER A 52 12.39 -5.00 3.25
CA SER A 52 11.55 -5.79 4.13
C SER A 52 10.09 -5.77 3.66
N LEU A 53 9.29 -6.74 4.12
CA LEU A 53 7.85 -6.74 3.86
C LEU A 53 7.19 -5.46 4.40
N GLN A 54 7.65 -4.99 5.57
CA GLN A 54 7.19 -3.74 6.17
C GLN A 54 7.35 -2.55 5.23
N GLU A 55 8.55 -2.35 4.68
CA GLU A 55 8.86 -1.23 3.77
C GLU A 55 8.08 -1.30 2.46
N ARG A 56 7.68 -2.50 2.02
CA ARG A 56 6.83 -2.65 0.85
C ARG A 56 5.38 -2.29 1.16
N LEU A 57 4.93 -2.58 2.37
CA LEU A 57 3.58 -2.31 2.84
C LEU A 57 3.36 -0.83 3.21
N THR A 58 4.41 0.00 3.27
CA THR A 58 4.25 1.47 3.32
C THR A 58 3.76 2.06 1.99
N ASP A 59 3.47 1.25 0.96
CA ASP A 59 2.86 1.73 -0.27
C ASP A 59 1.33 1.75 -0.17
N PHE A 60 0.75 2.94 -0.13
CA PHE A 60 -0.70 3.12 -0.02
C PHE A 60 -1.46 2.49 -1.20
N HIS A 61 -0.94 2.61 -2.42
CA HIS A 61 -1.60 2.05 -3.59
C HIS A 61 -1.57 0.52 -3.56
N LEU A 62 -0.47 -0.08 -3.07
CA LEU A 62 -0.41 -1.52 -2.84
C LEU A 62 -1.46 -1.99 -1.82
N LEU A 63 -1.59 -1.30 -0.68
CA LEU A 63 -2.59 -1.61 0.34
C LEU A 63 -4.02 -1.56 -0.20
N VAL A 64 -4.33 -0.56 -1.04
CA VAL A 64 -5.63 -0.47 -1.71
C VAL A 64 -5.86 -1.66 -2.65
N GLN A 65 -4.85 -2.07 -3.44
CA GLN A 65 -4.97 -3.23 -4.32
C GLN A 65 -5.15 -4.54 -3.54
N ILE A 66 -4.49 -4.68 -2.40
CA ILE A 66 -4.65 -5.81 -1.47
C ILE A 66 -6.09 -5.85 -0.93
N GLN A 67 -6.61 -4.74 -0.39
CA GLN A 67 -7.97 -4.67 0.14
C GLN A 67 -9.02 -5.00 -0.93
N GLN A 68 -8.83 -4.49 -2.16
CA GLN A 68 -9.75 -4.77 -3.27
C GLN A 68 -9.84 -6.27 -3.59
N ARG A 69 -8.79 -7.04 -3.33
CA ARG A 69 -8.75 -8.48 -3.60
C ARG A 69 -9.22 -9.31 -2.41
N LEU A 70 -8.84 -8.92 -1.20
CA LEU A 70 -9.33 -9.56 0.03
C LEU A 70 -10.85 -9.39 0.20
N GLY A 71 -11.40 -8.30 -0.36
CA GLY A 71 -12.82 -7.99 -0.27
C GLY A 71 -13.24 -7.62 1.16
N LYS A 72 -14.55 -7.57 1.41
CA LYS A 72 -15.10 -7.13 2.70
C LYS A 72 -14.90 -8.11 3.87
N LYS A 73 -14.38 -9.31 3.62
CA LYS A 73 -14.23 -10.37 4.64
C LYS A 73 -12.97 -10.22 5.48
N HIS A 74 -11.98 -9.50 4.97
CA HIS A 74 -10.78 -9.19 5.71
C HIS A 74 -10.64 -7.67 5.76
N ASP A 75 -10.63 -7.14 6.97
CA ASP A 75 -10.33 -5.73 7.21
C ASP A 75 -8.82 -5.59 7.44
N ILE A 76 -8.16 -4.80 6.59
CA ILE A 76 -6.74 -4.49 6.74
C ILE A 76 -6.49 -3.33 7.70
N ALA A 77 -7.50 -2.80 8.40
CA ALA A 77 -7.34 -1.69 9.33
C ALA A 77 -6.24 -1.93 10.38
N GLU A 78 -6.17 -3.12 10.96
CA GLU A 78 -5.12 -3.49 11.92
C GLU A 78 -3.73 -3.49 11.26
N LEU A 79 -3.63 -4.00 10.02
CA LEU A 79 -2.39 -3.97 9.24
C LEU A 79 -1.96 -2.53 8.92
N CYS A 80 -2.88 -1.69 8.44
CA CYS A 80 -2.63 -0.27 8.18
C CYS A 80 -2.18 0.48 9.43
N LYS A 81 -2.79 0.20 10.59
CA LYS A 81 -2.40 0.79 11.87
C LYS A 81 -0.98 0.40 12.26
N MET A 82 -0.60 -0.88 12.09
CA MET A 82 0.76 -1.33 12.38
C MET A 82 1.78 -0.65 11.48
N ILE A 83 1.46 -0.49 10.19
CA ILE A 83 2.32 0.21 9.23
C ILE A 83 2.51 1.67 9.63
N ALA A 84 1.42 2.37 9.96
CA ALA A 84 1.47 3.75 10.44
C ALA A 84 2.26 3.91 11.75
N ASP A 85 2.15 2.94 12.66
CA ASP A 85 2.89 2.92 13.93
C ASP A 85 4.37 2.49 13.77
N GLY A 86 4.82 2.11 12.57
CA GLY A 86 6.16 1.56 12.33
C GLY A 86 6.41 0.20 12.99
N LYS A 87 5.35 -0.54 13.33
CA LYS A 87 5.43 -1.87 13.96
C LYS A 87 5.60 -2.96 12.91
N SER A 88 6.35 -4.00 13.27
CA SER A 88 6.55 -5.18 12.43
C SER A 88 5.22 -5.87 12.10
N VAL A 89 5.08 -6.34 10.86
CA VAL A 89 3.95 -7.16 10.41
C VAL A 89 3.98 -8.55 11.09
N PRO A 90 2.94 -8.94 11.83
CA PRO A 90 2.86 -10.27 12.42
C PRO A 90 2.71 -11.37 11.36
N THR A 91 3.26 -12.55 11.63
CA THR A 91 3.19 -13.75 10.75
C THR A 91 1.77 -14.13 10.33
N LYS A 92 0.74 -13.86 11.16
CA LYS A 92 -0.67 -14.09 10.80
C LYS A 92 -1.08 -13.36 9.51
N TYR A 93 -0.53 -12.16 9.28
CA TYR A 93 -0.80 -11.38 8.07
C TYR A 93 0.05 -11.82 6.90
N GLU A 94 1.27 -12.31 7.12
CA GLU A 94 2.09 -12.89 6.06
C GLU A 94 1.35 -14.05 5.39
N ILE A 95 0.77 -14.96 6.17
CA ILE A 95 -0.03 -16.08 5.66
C ILE A 95 -1.25 -15.59 4.86
N VAL A 96 -1.96 -14.57 5.36
CA VAL A 96 -3.11 -13.98 4.64
C VAL A 96 -2.67 -13.37 3.31
N LEU A 97 -1.54 -12.67 3.30
CA LEU A 97 -0.97 -12.06 2.09
C LEU A 97 -0.44 -13.10 1.10
N GLU A 98 0.14 -14.20 1.57
CA GLU A 98 0.54 -15.35 0.75
C GLU A 98 -0.68 -16.04 0.12
N ASN A 99 -1.74 -16.25 0.90
CA ASN A 99 -3.01 -16.81 0.42
C ASN A 99 -3.72 -15.91 -0.60
N LEU A 100 -3.50 -14.59 -0.54
CA LEU A 100 -4.00 -13.66 -1.56
C LEU A 100 -3.33 -13.86 -2.93
N CYS A 101 -2.11 -14.38 -2.91
CA CYS A 101 -1.23 -14.51 -4.06
C CYS A 101 -1.33 -15.87 -4.77
N THR A 102 -1.84 -16.90 -4.10
CA THR A 102 -2.19 -18.22 -4.67
C THR A 102 -3.55 -18.14 -5.39
#